data_AF-A0A8B5VHB2-F1
#
_entry.id   AF-A0A8B5VHB2-F1
#
_cell.length_a   1.000
_cell.length_b   1.000
_cell.length_c   1.000
_cell.angle_alpha   90.00
_cell.angle_beta   90.00
_cell.angle_gamma   90.00
#
_symmetry.space_group_name_H-M   'P 1'
#
loop_
_entity.id
_entity.type
_entity.pdbx_description
1 polymer ?
#
loop_
_entity_poly.entity_id
_entity_poly.type
_entity_poly.pdbx_seq_one_letter_code
_entity_poly.pdbx_strand_id
1 'polypeptide(L)' 'TDILNRYHIGAVRYNPGPAEEVYNQNYILQTKSKIPLLIAANTEAGGNGACSDGTEIGLQVKIGATGDAKYAYEMGRVAG' A
#
# COMPACT_ATOMS: atom_id res chain seq x y z
N THR A 1 -11.56 -9.50 14.23
CA THR A 1 -12.55 -9.04 13.22
C THR A 1 -13.75 -8.31 13.83
N ASP A 2 -13.81 -8.09 15.16
CA ASP A 2 -14.95 -7.42 15.83
C ASP A 2 -15.35 -6.08 15.17
N ILE A 3 -14.36 -5.26 14.81
CA ILE A 3 -14.57 -3.97 14.13
C ILE A 3 -15.37 -4.11 12.83
N LEU A 4 -15.13 -5.16 12.04
CA LEU A 4 -15.81 -5.38 10.76
C LEU A 4 -17.30 -5.70 10.96
N ASN A 5 -17.60 -6.46 12.00
CA ASN A 5 -18.96 -6.89 12.32
C ASN A 5 -19.77 -5.82 13.03
N ARG A 6 -19.13 -4.97 13.83
CA ARG A 6 -19.82 -3.93 14.61
C ARG A 6 -20.02 -2.63 13.85
N TYR A 7 -19.01 -2.23 13.06
CA TYR A 7 -18.99 -0.90 12.45
C TYR A 7 -19.10 -0.93 10.93
N HIS A 8 -18.92 -2.09 10.29
CA HIS A 8 -19.06 -2.25 8.84
C HIS A 8 -18.27 -1.19 8.05
N ILE A 9 -17.01 -0.97 8.46
CA ILE A 9 -16.12 0.00 7.82
C ILE A 9 -16.05 -0.26 6.30
N GLY A 10 -15.93 0.80 5.51
CA GLY A 10 -15.78 0.69 4.06
C GLY A 10 -14.32 0.65 3.58
N ALA A 11 -13.38 1.04 4.45
CA ALA A 11 -11.97 1.15 4.10
C ALA A 11 -11.05 1.03 5.30
N VAL A 12 -9.79 0.68 5.04
CA VAL A 12 -8.67 0.77 5.99
C VAL A 12 -7.44 1.35 5.31
N ARG A 13 -6.53 1.90 6.10
CA ARG A 13 -5.14 2.15 5.68
C ARG A 13 -4.22 1.41 6.64
N TYR A 14 -3.22 0.70 6.13
CA TYR A 14 -2.25 0.00 6.96
C TYR A 14 -0.91 0.77 7.02
N ASN A 15 -0.10 0.41 8.01
CA ASN A 15 1.31 0.80 8.07
C ASN A 15 2.15 -0.34 7.46
N PRO A 16 3.27 -0.03 6.77
CA PRO A 16 4.10 -1.06 6.17
C PRO A 16 4.65 -2.01 7.23
N GLY A 17 4.61 -3.30 6.91
CA GLY A 17 5.22 -4.40 7.65
C GLY A 17 5.72 -5.47 6.66
N PRO A 18 6.21 -6.63 7.13
CA PRO A 18 6.62 -7.71 6.25
C PRO A 18 5.50 -8.08 5.26
N ALA A 19 5.83 -8.33 3.99
CA ALA A 19 4.82 -8.57 2.95
C ALA A 19 3.85 -9.71 3.30
N GLU A 20 4.34 -10.76 3.95
CA GLU A 20 3.51 -11.88 4.42
C GLU A 20 2.45 -11.43 5.45
N GLU A 21 2.83 -10.56 6.39
CA GLU A 21 1.89 -10.03 7.40
C GLU A 21 0.84 -9.11 6.77
N VAL A 22 1.27 -8.22 5.86
CA VAL A 22 0.37 -7.32 5.12
C VAL A 22 -0.61 -8.14 4.28
N TYR A 23 -0.13 -9.19 3.59
CA TYR A 23 -0.98 -10.10 2.83
C TYR A 23 -2.00 -10.79 3.73
N ASN A 24 -1.58 -11.35 4.86
CA ASN A 24 -2.46 -12.04 5.80
C ASN A 24 -3.53 -11.10 6.38
N GLN A 25 -3.15 -9.87 6.74
CA GLN A 25 -4.10 -8.83 7.15
C GLN A 25 -5.13 -8.56 6.05
N ASN A 26 -4.69 -8.30 4.81
CA ASN A 26 -5.57 -7.99 3.70
C ASN A 26 -6.51 -9.16 3.37
N TYR A 27 -6.00 -10.40 3.41
CA TYR A 27 -6.78 -11.61 3.23
C TYR A 27 -7.89 -11.75 4.29
N ILE A 28 -7.55 -11.57 5.57
CA ILE A 28 -8.54 -11.62 6.66
C ILE A 28 -9.58 -10.51 6.48
N LEU A 29 -9.16 -9.28 6.18
CA LEU A 29 -10.05 -8.15 6.02
C LEU A 29 -11.03 -8.35 4.86
N GLN A 30 -10.57 -8.84 3.71
CA GLN A 30 -11.44 -9.10 2.56
C GLN A 30 -12.37 -10.29 2.79
N THR A 31 -11.87 -11.39 3.37
CA THR A 31 -12.68 -12.62 3.57
C THR A 31 -13.70 -12.51 4.70
N LYS A 32 -13.55 -11.53 5.59
CA LYS A 32 -14.43 -11.33 6.76
C LYS A 32 -15.35 -10.12 6.61
N SER A 33 -15.15 -9.30 5.58
CA SER A 33 -16.03 -8.17 5.29
C SER A 33 -17.13 -8.58 4.33
N LYS A 34 -18.36 -8.13 4.60
CA LYS A 34 -19.52 -8.40 3.74
C LYS A 34 -19.42 -7.68 2.39
N ILE A 35 -18.89 -6.47 2.40
CA ILE A 35 -18.59 -5.66 1.20
C ILE A 35 -17.07 -5.58 1.09
N PRO A 36 -16.48 -5.73 -0.11
CA PRO A 36 -15.04 -5.58 -0.30
C PRO A 36 -14.55 -4.24 0.25
N LEU A 37 -13.48 -4.28 1.04
CA LEU A 37 -12.91 -3.09 1.63
C LEU A 37 -11.96 -2.40 0.65
N LEU A 38 -11.98 -1.06 0.66
CA LEU A 38 -10.87 -0.29 0.10
C LEU A 38 -9.68 -0.37 1.06
N ILE A 39 -8.56 -0.93 0.61
CA ILE A 39 -7.34 -1.08 1.40
C ILE A 39 -6.29 -0.13 0.84
N ALA A 40 -5.96 0.91 1.60
CA ALA A 40 -5.02 1.95 1.20
C ALA A 40 -3.63 1.75 1.84
N ALA A 41 -2.61 2.24 1.14
CA ALA A 41 -1.23 2.31 1.58
C ALA A 41 -0.59 3.62 1.08
N ASN A 42 0.47 4.08 1.75
CA ASN A 42 1.21 5.27 1.35
C ASN A 42 2.50 4.84 0.62
N THR A 43 2.39 4.52 -0.67
CA THR A 43 3.49 3.99 -1.50
C THR A 43 4.28 5.10 -2.20
N GLU A 44 4.83 6.03 -1.41
CA GLU A 44 5.34 7.32 -1.90
C GLU A 44 6.73 7.26 -2.57
N ALA A 45 7.56 6.29 -2.18
CA ALA A 45 8.95 6.14 -2.66
C ALA A 45 9.17 4.84 -3.45
N GLY A 46 8.09 4.14 -3.80
CA GLY A 46 8.09 2.78 -4.33
C GLY A 46 7.20 1.84 -3.50
N GLY A 47 7.40 0.54 -3.69
CA GLY A 47 6.65 -0.51 -2.99
C GLY A 47 7.00 -0.63 -1.49
N ASN A 48 8.08 0.01 -1.03
CA ASN A 48 8.50 0.02 0.38
C ASN A 48 7.49 0.71 1.32
N GLY A 49 6.58 1.54 0.78
CA GLY A 49 5.47 2.10 1.55
C GLY A 49 4.29 1.14 1.76
N ALA A 50 4.23 0.05 0.98
CA ALA A 50 3.26 -1.04 1.14
C ALA A 50 3.80 -2.12 2.08
N CYS A 51 5.03 -2.58 1.85
CA CYS A 51 5.66 -3.60 2.68
C CYS A 51 7.09 -3.16 3.03
N SER A 52 7.57 -3.49 4.23
CA SER A 52 8.92 -3.13 4.67
C SER A 52 10.04 -3.79 3.85
N ASP A 53 9.72 -4.90 3.19
CA ASP A 53 10.53 -5.64 2.23
C ASP A 53 10.19 -5.30 0.76
N GLY A 54 9.40 -4.26 0.54
CA GLY A 54 9.08 -3.72 -0.78
C GLY A 54 10.26 -2.94 -1.40
N THR A 55 10.22 -2.77 -2.72
CA THR A 55 11.29 -2.06 -3.45
C THR A 55 11.20 -0.55 -3.25
N GLU A 56 12.25 0.05 -2.70
CA GLU A 56 12.45 1.49 -2.73
C GLU A 56 13.04 1.94 -4.07
N ILE A 57 12.47 2.96 -4.68
CA ILE A 57 12.95 3.61 -5.90
C ILE A 57 13.70 4.91 -5.54
N GLY A 58 13.10 5.73 -4.69
CA GLY A 58 13.70 6.95 -4.15
C GLY A 58 12.68 8.02 -3.80
N LEU A 59 13.12 9.04 -3.05
CA LEU A 59 12.29 10.17 -2.69
C LEU A 59 11.92 11.02 -3.91
N GLN A 60 10.79 11.71 -3.84
CA GLN A 60 10.21 12.50 -4.93
C GLN A 60 11.16 13.61 -5.41
N VAL A 61 11.99 14.17 -4.52
CA VAL A 61 13.02 15.16 -4.90
C VAL A 61 14.09 14.55 -5.81
N LYS A 62 14.46 13.27 -5.60
CA LYS A 62 15.43 12.55 -6.45
C LYS A 62 14.83 12.28 -7.83
N ILE A 63 13.55 11.90 -7.88
CA ILE A 63 12.82 11.73 -9.14
C ILE A 63 12.72 13.07 -9.87
N GLY A 64 12.34 14.14 -9.19
CA GLY A 64 12.26 15.49 -9.77
C GLY A 64 13.59 15.98 -10.34
N ALA A 65 14.71 15.69 -9.66
CA ALA A 65 16.05 16.06 -10.12
C ALA A 65 16.47 15.37 -11.43
N THR A 66 15.83 14.26 -11.81
CA THR A 66 16.11 13.61 -13.11
C THR A 66 15.63 14.43 -14.30
N GLY A 67 14.64 15.31 -14.13
CA GLY A 67 14.02 16.07 -15.22
C GLY A 67 13.27 15.21 -16.25
N ASP A 68 13.06 13.91 -15.99
CA ASP A 68 12.41 12.98 -16.91
C ASP A 68 11.19 12.30 -16.25
N ALA A 69 10.01 12.58 -16.81
CA ALA A 69 8.73 12.05 -16.33
C ALA A 69 8.64 10.52 -16.38
N LYS A 70 9.47 9.86 -17.19
CA LYS A 70 9.58 8.39 -17.21
C LYS A 70 9.87 7.83 -15.82
N TYR A 71 10.74 8.47 -15.03
CA TYR A 71 11.08 7.97 -13.69
C TYR A 71 9.94 8.14 -12.69
N ALA A 72 9.09 9.16 -12.85
CA ALA A 72 7.86 9.28 -12.07
C ALA A 72 6.86 8.17 -12.40
N TYR A 73 6.71 7.83 -13.69
CA TYR A 73 5.88 6.70 -14.12
C TYR A 73 6.38 5.37 -13.57
N GLU A 74 7.68 5.09 -13.68
CA GLU A 74 8.28 3.85 -13.17
C GLU A 74 8.17 3.75 -11.64
N MET A 75 8.33 4.85 -10.91
CA MET A 75 8.10 4.87 -9.46
C MET A 75 6.64 4.50 -9.13
N GLY A 76 5.67 5.08 -9.85
CA GLY A 76 4.26 4.73 -9.70
C GLY A 76 3.95 3.28 -10.05
N ARG A 77 4.59 2.73 -11.10
CA ARG A 77 4.44 1.33 -11.52
C ARG A 77 4.96 0.34 -10.48
N VAL A 78 6.02 0.69 -9.75
CA VAL A 78 6.57 -0.16 -8.67
C VAL A 78 5.79 0.00 -7.36
N ALA A 79 5.15 1.16 -7.17
CA ALA A 79 4.34 1.48 -6.01
C ALA A 79 2.93 0.84 -6.02
N GLY A 80 2.42 0.42 -7.18
CA GLY A 80 1.10 -0.18 -7.36
C GLY A 80 1.16 -1.67 -7.64
#